data_AF-A0A9R1WHK7-F1
#
_entry.id   AF-A0A9R1WHK7-F1
#
_cell.length_a   1.000
_cell.length_b   1.000
_cell.length_c   1.000
_cell.angle_alpha   90.00
_cell.angle_beta   90.00
_cell.angle_gamma   90.00
#
_symmetry.space_group_name_H-M   'P 1'
#
loop_
_entity.id
_entity.type
_entity.pdbx_description
1 polymer ?
#
loop_
_entity_poly.entity_id
_entity_poly.type
_entity_poly.pdbx_seq_one_letter_code
_entity_poly.pdbx_strand_id
1 'polypeptide(L)'
;MLYKLYECSLWFRADFHAGLNFAAVMEAPVIFFCRNNGWAISTPISDQFRSDGIVVRGKAYGIPSIRVDGNDALAVYSAVHKARKMAIEEQTPVLIEAMTYRAGHHSTSDDSTKYRSVEEIEWWRGDQNPVKRFRKWIENEGWWNDEAESQHRSNIRKQLSQAIQAAEKVVKPPLGDLFSDVYDVIPKNLIDQEAFVRKSMDKHSQDYPSDVPVVEVWDEVD
;
A
#
# COMPACT_ATOMS: atom_id res chain seq x y z
N MET A 1 8.95 15.20 2.02
CA MET A 1 7.94 14.95 0.97
C MET A 1 7.11 13.75 1.39
N LEU A 2 5.87 13.97 1.83
CA LEU A 2 4.97 12.86 2.17
C LEU A 2 4.38 12.30 0.88
N TYR A 3 4.57 10.99 0.66
CA TYR A 3 3.78 10.24 -0.31
C TYR A 3 2.59 9.67 0.42
N LYS A 4 1.36 10.04 0.03
CA LYS A 4 0.17 9.37 0.55
C LYS A 4 -0.43 8.52 -0.57
N LEU A 5 -0.14 7.23 -0.51
CA LEU A 5 -0.71 6.22 -1.39
C LEU A 5 -2.10 5.87 -0.86
N TYR A 6 -3.14 6.12 -1.65
CA TYR A 6 -4.46 5.58 -1.35
C TYR A 6 -4.79 4.45 -2.35
N GLU A 7 -5.53 3.47 -1.87
CA GLU A 7 -6.12 2.44 -2.72
C GLU A 7 -7.43 2.92 -3.35
N CYS A 8 -7.80 2.29 -4.47
CA CYS A 8 -9.00 2.62 -5.25
C CYS A 8 -10.30 2.72 -4.39
N SER A 9 -10.33 2.09 -3.22
CA SER A 9 -11.43 2.09 -2.25
C SER A 9 -11.53 3.33 -1.35
N LEU A 10 -10.64 4.32 -1.46
CA LEU A 10 -10.62 5.47 -0.55
C LEU A 10 -10.93 6.82 -1.22
N TRP A 11 -10.99 6.90 -2.55
CA TRP A 11 -11.11 8.18 -3.28
C TRP A 11 -12.49 8.84 -3.20
N PHE A 12 -13.54 8.12 -2.81
CA PHE A 12 -14.87 8.69 -2.56
C PHE A 12 -15.06 9.13 -1.10
N ARG A 13 -14.08 8.88 -0.22
CA ARG A 13 -14.20 9.25 1.19
C ARG A 13 -14.02 10.76 1.41
N ALA A 14 -14.70 11.27 2.43
CA ALA A 14 -14.61 12.67 2.83
C ALA A 14 -13.16 13.10 3.16
N ASP A 15 -12.33 12.20 3.70
CA ASP A 15 -10.94 12.50 4.03
C ASP A 15 -10.08 12.80 2.79
N PHE A 16 -10.42 12.22 1.63
CA PHE A 16 -9.74 12.55 0.39
C PHE A 16 -10.09 13.99 -0.04
N HIS A 17 -11.36 14.36 0.04
CA HIS A 17 -11.81 15.73 -0.19
C HIS A 17 -11.11 16.73 0.75
N ALA A 18 -11.12 16.44 2.05
CA ALA A 18 -10.48 17.28 3.06
C ALA A 18 -8.98 17.41 2.81
N GLY A 19 -8.30 16.30 2.51
CA GLY A 19 -6.87 16.28 2.21
C GLY A 19 -6.49 17.11 0.98
N LEU A 20 -7.24 16.99 -0.12
CA LEU A 20 -7.01 17.80 -1.32
C LEU A 20 -7.22 19.29 -1.03
N ASN A 21 -8.35 19.65 -0.43
CA ASN A 21 -8.67 21.04 -0.14
C ASN A 21 -7.63 21.67 0.81
N PHE A 22 -7.24 20.96 1.86
CA PHE A 22 -6.26 21.45 2.81
C PHE A 22 -4.88 21.62 2.17
N ALA A 23 -4.44 20.66 1.36
CA ALA A 23 -3.17 20.78 0.65
C ALA A 23 -3.15 21.93 -0.37
N ALA A 24 -4.28 22.20 -1.04
CA ALA A 24 -4.40 23.32 -1.97
C ALA A 24 -4.32 24.67 -1.25
N VAL A 25 -5.11 24.87 -0.19
CA VAL A 25 -5.12 26.13 0.57
C VAL A 25 -3.79 26.38 1.29
N MET A 26 -3.14 25.32 1.76
CA MET A 26 -1.87 25.41 2.49
C MET A 26 -0.64 25.40 1.57
N GLU A 27 -0.82 25.37 0.24
CA GLU A 27 0.30 25.33 -0.72
C GLU A 27 1.30 24.20 -0.38
N ALA A 28 0.75 23.03 -0.02
CA ALA A 28 1.55 21.95 0.54
C ALA A 28 2.26 21.15 -0.57
N PRO A 29 3.58 20.89 -0.45
CA PRO A 29 4.35 20.15 -1.44
C PRO A 29 4.09 18.62 -1.36
N VAL A 30 2.90 18.20 -1.83
CA VAL A 30 2.39 16.83 -1.71
C VAL A 30 1.94 16.29 -3.08
N ILE A 31 2.27 15.03 -3.35
CA ILE A 31 1.70 14.30 -4.49
C ILE A 31 0.60 13.37 -3.98
N PHE A 32 -0.61 13.57 -4.48
CA PHE A 32 -1.70 12.61 -4.36
C PHE A 32 -1.60 11.63 -5.53
N PHE A 33 -1.28 10.37 -5.23
CA PHE A 33 -1.10 9.35 -6.27
C PHE A 33 -2.24 8.33 -6.24
N CYS A 34 -3.09 8.39 -7.27
CA CYS A 34 -4.27 7.55 -7.43
C CYS A 34 -4.01 6.32 -8.28
N ARG A 35 -4.06 5.14 -7.64
CA ARG A 35 -4.11 3.85 -8.32
C ARG A 35 -5.57 3.53 -8.66
N ASN A 36 -6.00 3.92 -9.86
CA ASN A 36 -7.30 3.56 -10.38
C ASN A 36 -7.19 2.20 -11.08
N ASN A 37 -7.64 1.15 -10.40
CA ASN A 37 -7.56 -0.24 -10.88
C ASN A 37 -8.90 -0.78 -11.42
N GLY A 38 -9.91 0.09 -11.55
CA GLY A 38 -11.27 -0.24 -11.97
C GLY A 38 -12.21 -0.74 -10.87
N TRP A 39 -11.72 -1.06 -9.66
CA TRP A 39 -12.50 -1.80 -8.65
C TRP A 39 -12.19 -1.39 -7.19
N ALA A 40 -13.25 -1.16 -6.41
CA ALA A 40 -13.18 -1.09 -4.95
C ALA A 40 -13.78 -2.38 -4.36
N ILE A 41 -12.94 -3.33 -3.97
CA ILE A 41 -13.35 -4.70 -3.62
C ILE A 41 -14.12 -5.34 -4.79
N SER A 42 -15.44 -5.38 -4.70
CA SER A 42 -16.39 -5.89 -5.70
C SER A 42 -17.15 -4.80 -6.47
N THR A 43 -17.01 -3.54 -6.07
CA THR A 43 -17.75 -2.43 -6.67
C THR A 43 -16.97 -1.83 -7.84
N PRO A 44 -17.52 -1.82 -9.07
CA PRO A 44 -16.87 -1.21 -10.23
C PRO A 44 -16.85 0.32 -10.13
N ILE A 45 -15.90 0.97 -10.81
CA ILE A 45 -15.81 2.44 -10.84
C ILE A 45 -17.08 3.15 -11.31
N SER A 46 -17.88 2.51 -12.17
CA SER A 46 -19.17 3.06 -12.64
C SER A 46 -20.16 3.31 -11.50
N ASP A 47 -20.03 2.57 -10.40
CA ASP A 47 -20.88 2.67 -9.22
C ASP A 47 -20.20 3.47 -8.10
N GLN A 48 -18.92 3.83 -8.29
CA GLN A 48 -18.15 4.66 -7.36
C GLN A 48 -18.30 6.15 -7.65
N PHE A 49 -18.31 6.54 -8.93
CA PHE A 49 -18.46 7.92 -9.34
C PHE A 49 -18.94 8.05 -10.78
N ARG A 50 -19.50 9.22 -11.10
CA ARG A 50 -19.90 9.61 -12.48
C ARG A 50 -18.94 10.60 -13.14
N SER A 51 -17.92 11.05 -12.41
CA SER A 51 -16.88 11.92 -12.95
C SER A 51 -15.99 11.16 -13.94
N ASP A 52 -15.30 11.89 -14.82
CA ASP A 52 -14.22 11.34 -15.64
C ASP A 52 -13.01 11.01 -14.74
N GLY A 53 -13.10 9.87 -14.05
CA GLY A 53 -12.11 9.39 -13.09
C GLY A 53 -11.90 10.33 -11.92
N ILE A 54 -10.71 10.22 -11.32
CA ILE A 54 -10.27 11.03 -10.19
C ILE A 54 -9.52 12.29 -10.65
N VAL A 55 -8.86 12.26 -11.81
CA VAL A 55 -8.04 13.37 -12.32
C VAL A 55 -8.79 14.71 -12.33
N VAL A 56 -10.07 14.70 -12.72
CA VAL A 56 -10.90 15.92 -12.80
C VAL A 56 -11.20 16.55 -11.44
N ARG A 57 -11.07 15.79 -10.36
CA ARG A 57 -11.31 16.30 -9.00
C ARG A 57 -10.24 17.29 -8.57
N GLY A 58 -9.00 17.16 -9.04
CA GLY A 58 -7.97 18.16 -8.70
C GLY A 58 -8.34 19.55 -9.20
N LYS A 59 -8.99 19.67 -10.37
CA LYS A 59 -9.51 20.95 -10.88
C LYS A 59 -10.48 21.62 -9.91
N ALA A 60 -11.30 20.85 -9.20
CA ALA A 60 -12.25 21.39 -8.22
C ALA A 60 -11.55 22.08 -7.03
N TYR A 61 -10.28 21.76 -6.77
CA TYR A 61 -9.46 22.34 -5.70
C TYR A 61 -8.33 23.23 -6.23
N GLY A 62 -8.29 23.53 -7.53
CA GLY A 62 -7.18 24.29 -8.13
C GLY A 62 -5.85 23.51 -8.19
N ILE A 63 -5.88 22.19 -8.06
CA ILE A 63 -4.70 21.33 -8.04
C ILE A 63 -4.35 20.88 -9.47
N PRO A 64 -3.10 21.09 -9.93
CA PRO A 64 -2.60 20.48 -11.16
C PRO A 64 -2.78 18.95 -11.14
N SER A 65 -3.42 18.42 -12.18
CA SER A 65 -3.71 16.99 -12.29
C SER A 65 -3.22 16.39 -13.60
N ILE A 66 -2.80 15.13 -13.55
CA ILE A 66 -2.46 14.34 -14.74
C ILE A 66 -2.98 12.91 -14.62
N ARG A 67 -3.48 12.35 -15.73
CA ARG A 67 -3.77 10.92 -15.85
C ARG A 67 -2.66 10.25 -16.66
N VAL A 68 -2.20 9.08 -16.21
CA VAL A 68 -1.15 8.30 -16.87
C VAL A 68 -1.56 6.85 -17.04
N ASP A 69 -0.96 6.18 -18.03
CA ASP A 69 -0.96 4.73 -18.11
C ASP A 69 -0.14 4.18 -16.93
N GLY A 70 -0.82 3.59 -15.95
CA GLY A 70 -0.21 3.03 -14.74
C GLY A 70 0.54 1.72 -14.99
N ASN A 71 0.38 1.11 -16.16
CA ASN A 71 1.13 -0.08 -16.56
C ASN A 71 2.36 0.26 -17.43
N ASP A 72 2.60 1.54 -17.70
CA ASP A 72 3.83 2.05 -18.30
C ASP A 72 4.74 2.62 -17.21
N ALA A 73 5.80 1.88 -16.87
CA ALA A 73 6.74 2.27 -15.83
C ALA A 73 7.45 3.62 -16.11
N LEU A 74 7.71 3.92 -17.38
CA LEU A 74 8.38 5.17 -17.77
C LEU A 74 7.43 6.36 -17.73
N ALA A 75 6.17 6.16 -18.12
CA ALA A 75 5.13 7.20 -18.00
C ALA A 75 4.88 7.56 -16.53
N VAL A 76 4.74 6.56 -15.66
CA VAL A 76 4.59 6.76 -14.22
C VAL A 76 5.81 7.47 -13.64
N TYR A 77 7.03 7.02 -13.96
CA TYR A 77 8.26 7.65 -13.51
C TYR A 77 8.32 9.13 -13.92
N SER A 78 8.07 9.42 -15.20
CA SER A 78 8.15 10.78 -15.75
C SER A 78 7.12 11.71 -15.10
N ALA A 79 5.89 11.24 -14.90
CA ALA A 79 4.84 12.02 -14.26
C ALA A 79 5.14 12.30 -12.78
N VAL A 80 5.59 11.28 -12.03
CA VAL A 80 5.99 11.47 -10.62
C VAL A 80 7.20 12.39 -10.51
N HIS A 81 8.19 12.24 -11.39
CA HIS A 81 9.38 13.11 -11.41
C HIS A 81 8.99 14.57 -11.66
N LYS A 82 8.14 14.83 -12.65
CA LYS A 82 7.65 16.19 -12.95
C LYS A 82 6.78 16.75 -11.83
N ALA A 83 5.86 15.94 -11.29
CA ALA A 83 5.00 16.34 -10.17
C ALA A 83 5.80 16.65 -8.91
N ARG A 84 6.87 15.88 -8.64
CA ARG A 84 7.78 16.14 -7.51
C ARG A 84 8.47 17.47 -7.67
N LYS A 85 9.00 17.73 -8.86
CA LYS A 85 9.66 19.00 -9.16
C LYS A 85 8.70 20.17 -8.96
N MET A 86 7.53 20.11 -9.57
CA MET A 86 6.46 21.10 -9.43
C MET A 86 6.06 21.31 -7.96
N ALA A 87 5.80 20.23 -7.22
CA ALA A 87 5.35 20.35 -5.84
C ALA A 87 6.36 21.05 -4.94
N ILE A 88 7.66 20.83 -5.16
CA ILE A 88 8.72 21.46 -4.38
C ILE A 88 8.97 22.90 -4.84
N GLU A 89 9.10 23.13 -6.14
CA GLU A 89 9.49 24.44 -6.68
C GLU A 89 8.34 25.47 -6.63
N GLU A 90 7.11 25.01 -6.85
CA GLU A 90 5.93 25.86 -6.95
C GLU A 90 5.07 25.82 -5.67
N GLN A 91 5.49 25.07 -4.64
CA GLN A 91 4.73 24.86 -3.39
C GLN A 91 3.26 24.54 -3.66
N THR A 92 3.01 23.59 -4.56
CA THR A 92 1.65 23.19 -4.93
C THR A 92 1.47 21.70 -4.75
N PRO A 93 0.29 21.23 -4.29
CA PRO A 93 -0.02 19.83 -4.43
C PRO A 93 -0.15 19.45 -5.91
N VAL A 94 0.02 18.16 -6.22
CA VAL A 94 -0.21 17.59 -7.56
C VAL A 94 -1.01 16.29 -7.44
N LEU A 95 -2.00 16.09 -8.31
CA LEU A 95 -2.79 14.87 -8.38
C LEU A 95 -2.39 14.04 -9.61
N ILE A 96 -2.00 12.78 -9.39
CA ILE A 96 -1.71 11.82 -10.46
C ILE A 96 -2.76 10.72 -10.41
N GLU A 97 -3.45 10.43 -11.51
CA GLU A 97 -4.29 9.24 -11.67
C GLU A 97 -3.58 8.23 -12.59
N ALA A 98 -3.05 7.16 -12.00
CA ALA A 98 -2.47 6.04 -12.72
C ALA A 98 -3.54 4.98 -13.00
N MET A 99 -3.88 4.82 -14.27
CA MET A 99 -4.83 3.81 -14.75
C MET A 99 -4.15 2.46 -14.83
N THR A 100 -4.59 1.50 -14.03
CA THR A 100 -3.98 0.16 -13.93
C THR A 100 -5.07 -0.89 -13.73
N TYR A 101 -4.69 -2.11 -13.34
CA TYR A 101 -5.62 -3.19 -13.08
C TYR A 101 -5.16 -4.12 -11.97
N ARG A 102 -6.10 -4.53 -11.11
CA ARG A 102 -5.85 -5.53 -10.06
C ARG A 102 -6.09 -6.93 -10.64
N ALA A 103 -5.06 -7.53 -11.21
CA ALA A 103 -5.15 -8.87 -11.83
C ALA A 103 -5.39 -10.02 -10.83
N GLY A 104 -5.09 -9.80 -9.54
CA GLY A 104 -5.42 -10.73 -8.45
C GLY A 104 -6.75 -10.37 -7.78
N HIS A 105 -7.16 -11.18 -6.79
CA HIS A 105 -8.29 -10.87 -5.92
C HIS A 105 -8.02 -9.61 -5.07
N HIS A 106 -9.04 -9.07 -4.41
CA HIS A 106 -8.85 -7.93 -3.50
C HIS A 106 -7.93 -8.29 -2.33
N SER A 107 -8.13 -9.45 -1.74
CA SER A 107 -7.37 -10.01 -0.62
C SER A 107 -7.47 -11.54 -0.63
N THR A 108 -6.82 -12.21 0.32
CA THR A 108 -6.94 -13.66 0.51
C THR A 108 -8.34 -14.12 0.93
N SER A 109 -9.17 -13.20 1.42
CA SER A 109 -10.56 -13.46 1.82
C SER A 109 -11.59 -13.11 0.74
N ASP A 110 -11.13 -12.66 -0.43
CA ASP A 110 -11.99 -12.24 -1.54
C ASP A 110 -11.85 -13.21 -2.73
N ASP A 111 -12.97 -13.43 -3.42
CA ASP A 111 -13.00 -14.16 -4.68
C ASP A 111 -13.59 -13.26 -5.77
N SER A 112 -12.69 -12.78 -6.63
CA SER A 112 -13.05 -11.83 -7.66
C SER A 112 -13.74 -12.41 -8.88
N THR A 113 -13.73 -13.74 -9.04
CA THR A 113 -14.43 -14.40 -10.16
C THR A 113 -15.94 -14.26 -10.04
N LYS A 114 -16.44 -13.90 -8.85
CA LYS A 114 -17.86 -13.64 -8.57
C LYS A 114 -18.41 -12.36 -9.16
N TYR A 115 -17.54 -11.39 -9.49
CA TYR A 115 -17.98 -10.06 -9.92
C TYR A 115 -17.15 -9.46 -11.07
N ARG A 116 -16.17 -10.21 -11.60
CA ARG A 116 -15.38 -9.82 -12.78
C ARG A 116 -15.29 -10.97 -13.76
N SER A 117 -15.30 -10.66 -15.05
CA SER A 117 -15.15 -11.70 -16.07
C SER A 117 -13.70 -12.20 -16.12
N VAL A 118 -13.53 -13.46 -16.48
CA VAL A 118 -12.19 -14.06 -16.63
C VAL A 118 -11.48 -13.44 -17.83
N GLU A 119 -12.22 -13.10 -18.88
CA GLU A 119 -11.72 -12.46 -20.09
C GLU A 119 -11.09 -11.09 -19.81
N GLU A 120 -11.73 -10.29 -18.95
CA GLU A 120 -11.18 -9.00 -18.49
C GLU A 120 -9.86 -9.20 -17.77
N ILE A 121 -9.81 -10.16 -16.83
CA ILE A 121 -8.61 -10.44 -16.04
C ILE A 121 -7.46 -10.92 -16.93
N GLU A 122 -7.73 -11.83 -17.86
CA GLU A 122 -6.71 -12.39 -18.74
C GLU A 122 -6.20 -11.37 -19.76
N TRP A 123 -7.06 -10.46 -20.25
CA TRP A 123 -6.62 -9.33 -21.08
C TRP A 123 -5.57 -8.48 -20.36
N TRP A 124 -5.80 -8.17 -19.08
CA TRP A 124 -4.86 -7.39 -18.27
C TRP A 124 -3.58 -8.17 -17.89
N ARG A 125 -3.66 -9.51 -17.75
CA ARG A 125 -2.50 -10.38 -17.50
C ARG A 125 -1.64 -10.63 -18.74
N GLY A 126 -2.23 -10.47 -19.93
CA GLY A 126 -1.57 -10.58 -21.22
C GLY A 126 -0.65 -9.40 -21.50
N ASP A 127 -0.88 -8.73 -22.63
CA ASP A 127 0.01 -7.68 -23.14
C ASP A 127 -0.04 -6.38 -22.34
N GLN A 128 -1.06 -6.20 -21.48
CA GLN A 128 -1.18 -5.03 -20.63
C GLN A 128 -0.35 -5.15 -19.34
N ASN A 129 0.28 -6.29 -19.09
CA ASN A 129 1.08 -6.50 -17.89
C ASN A 129 2.32 -5.56 -17.90
N PRO A 130 2.53 -4.75 -16.84
CA PRO A 130 3.61 -3.76 -16.82
C PRO A 130 5.01 -4.39 -16.91
N VAL A 131 5.21 -5.55 -16.29
CA VAL A 131 6.51 -6.25 -16.32
C VAL A 131 6.80 -6.77 -17.72
N LYS A 132 5.82 -7.37 -18.40
CA LYS A 132 5.99 -7.85 -19.79
C LYS A 132 6.26 -6.69 -20.75
N ARG A 133 5.50 -5.59 -20.63
CA ARG A 133 5.69 -4.39 -21.46
C ARG A 133 7.09 -3.80 -21.29
N PHE A 134 7.51 -3.61 -20.05
CA PHE A 134 8.83 -3.04 -19.76
C PHE A 134 9.96 -3.98 -20.19
N ARG A 135 9.82 -5.29 -19.94
CA ARG A 135 10.76 -6.32 -20.39
C ARG A 135 10.98 -6.26 -21.90
N LYS A 136 9.90 -6.25 -22.69
CA LYS A 136 9.99 -6.17 -24.15
C LYS A 136 10.77 -4.93 -24.61
N TRP A 137 10.58 -3.80 -23.95
CA TRP A 137 11.32 -2.57 -24.27
C TRP A 137 12.82 -2.72 -23.97
N ILE A 138 13.20 -3.17 -22.77
CA ILE A 138 14.64 -3.32 -22.41
C ILE A 138 15.35 -4.45 -23.18
N GLU A 139 14.62 -5.47 -23.63
CA GLU A 139 15.16 -6.50 -24.53
C GLU A 139 15.45 -5.93 -25.91
N ASN A 140 14.57 -5.07 -26.44
CA ASN A 140 14.82 -4.39 -27.72
C ASN A 140 16.03 -3.45 -27.68
N GLU A 141 16.32 -2.85 -26.51
CA GLU A 141 17.53 -2.04 -26.29
C GLU A 141 18.80 -2.91 -26.05
N GLY A 142 18.66 -4.23 -25.96
CA GLY A 142 19.77 -5.16 -25.70
C GLY A 142 20.26 -5.18 -24.26
N TRP A 143 19.51 -4.61 -23.31
CA TRP A 143 19.87 -4.55 -21.88
C TRP A 143 19.42 -5.76 -21.08
N TRP A 144 18.56 -6.60 -21.67
CA TRP A 144 17.98 -7.78 -21.02
C TRP A 144 17.86 -8.94 -21.98
N ASN A 145 17.86 -10.17 -21.45
CA ASN A 145 17.67 -11.40 -22.20
C ASN A 145 17.15 -12.52 -21.27
N ASP A 146 16.85 -13.70 -21.84
CA ASP A 146 16.31 -14.84 -21.11
C ASP A 146 17.25 -15.39 -20.03
N GLU A 147 18.56 -15.34 -20.26
CA GLU A 147 19.57 -15.79 -19.28
C GLU A 147 19.59 -14.87 -18.06
N ALA A 148 19.60 -13.55 -18.29
CA ALA A 148 19.51 -12.54 -17.25
C ALA A 148 18.19 -12.66 -16.46
N GLU A 149 17.06 -12.86 -17.14
CA GLU A 149 15.77 -13.10 -16.49
C GLU A 149 15.81 -14.33 -15.57
N SER A 150 16.30 -15.46 -16.09
CA SER A 150 16.35 -16.72 -15.35
C SER A 150 17.23 -16.59 -14.11
N GLN A 151 18.42 -15.98 -14.26
CA GLN A 151 19.33 -15.72 -13.16
C GLN A 151 18.70 -14.77 -12.13
N HIS A 152 18.06 -13.69 -12.58
CA HIS A 152 17.42 -12.73 -11.71
C HIS A 152 16.28 -13.39 -10.90
N ARG A 153 15.40 -14.15 -11.55
CA ARG A 153 14.31 -14.89 -10.87
C ARG A 153 14.84 -15.90 -9.86
N SER A 154 15.90 -16.63 -10.20
CA SER A 154 16.54 -17.58 -9.27
C SER A 154 17.08 -16.85 -8.04
N ASN A 155 17.78 -15.73 -8.24
CA ASN A 155 18.31 -14.91 -7.16
C ASN A 155 17.20 -14.36 -6.26
N ILE A 156 16.13 -13.80 -6.84
CA ILE A 156 14.99 -13.28 -6.07
C ILE A 156 14.28 -14.39 -5.30
N ARG A 157 14.10 -15.59 -5.88
CA ARG A 157 13.53 -16.74 -5.14
C ARG A 157 14.38 -17.14 -3.95
N LYS A 158 15.71 -17.14 -4.10
CA LYS A 158 16.63 -17.42 -3.00
C LYS A 158 16.51 -16.37 -1.89
N GLN A 159 16.51 -15.09 -2.26
CA GLN A 159 16.34 -13.99 -1.30
C GLN A 159 15.00 -14.07 -0.57
N LEU A 160 13.91 -14.36 -1.28
CA LEU A 160 12.58 -14.52 -0.69
C LEU A 160 12.54 -15.68 0.31
N SER A 161 13.10 -16.84 -0.07
CA SER A 161 13.17 -18.01 0.82
C SER A 161 13.98 -17.70 2.09
N GLN A 162 15.12 -17.01 1.94
CA GLN A 162 15.92 -16.58 3.09
C GLN A 162 15.17 -15.59 3.98
N ALA A 163 14.43 -14.63 3.39
CA ALA A 163 13.64 -13.67 4.14
C ALA A 163 12.49 -14.34 4.91
N ILE A 164 11.79 -15.30 4.30
CA ILE A 164 10.73 -16.08 4.96
C ILE A 164 11.32 -16.89 6.12
N GLN A 165 12.42 -17.63 5.90
CA GLN A 165 13.07 -18.40 6.96
C GLN A 165 13.59 -17.53 8.09
N ALA A 166 14.06 -16.31 7.80
CA ALA A 166 14.45 -15.35 8.82
C ALA A 166 13.22 -14.90 9.63
N ALA A 167 12.13 -14.54 8.95
CA ALA A 167 10.89 -14.10 9.58
C ALA A 167 10.24 -15.19 10.45
N GLU A 168 10.22 -16.45 10.00
CA GLU A 168 9.67 -17.59 10.75
C GLU A 168 10.45 -17.91 12.03
N LYS A 169 11.72 -17.50 12.11
CA LYS A 169 12.56 -17.66 13.30
C LYS A 169 12.43 -16.50 14.29
N VAL A 170 11.77 -15.41 13.90
CA VAL A 170 11.53 -14.28 14.80
C VAL A 170 10.56 -14.75 15.88
N VAL A 171 10.98 -14.62 17.14
CA VAL A 171 10.12 -14.91 18.29
C VAL A 171 8.93 -13.96 18.26
N LYS A 172 7.75 -14.45 18.64
CA LYS A 172 6.56 -13.59 18.74
C LYS A 172 6.82 -12.40 19.67
N PRO A 173 6.21 -11.23 19.40
CA PRO A 173 6.25 -10.10 20.32
C PRO A 173 5.79 -10.53 21.73
N PRO A 174 6.43 -10.03 22.80
CA PRO A 174 6.00 -10.33 24.16
C PRO A 174 4.61 -9.76 24.45
N LEU A 175 3.95 -10.29 25.49
CA LEU A 175 2.63 -9.82 25.92
C LEU A 175 2.57 -8.30 26.15
N GLY A 176 3.62 -7.71 26.72
CA GLY A 176 3.64 -6.29 27.06
C GLY A 176 3.51 -5.35 25.85
N ASP A 177 3.90 -5.81 24.66
CA ASP A 177 3.76 -5.04 23.41
C ASP A 177 2.28 -4.76 23.06
N LEU A 178 1.34 -5.50 23.64
CA LEU A 178 -0.09 -5.23 23.54
C LEU A 178 -0.49 -3.91 24.23
N PHE A 179 0.27 -3.48 25.23
CA PHE A 179 -0.04 -2.34 26.10
C PHE A 179 0.89 -1.14 25.89
N SER A 180 2.08 -1.35 25.31
CA SER A 180 2.98 -0.28 24.88
C SER A 180 2.47 0.43 23.62
N ASP A 181 3.08 1.56 23.27
CA ASP A 181 2.80 2.38 22.09
C ASP A 181 1.36 2.93 21.94
N VAL A 182 0.47 2.68 22.91
CA VAL A 182 -0.86 3.31 22.99
C VAL A 182 -0.74 4.79 23.35
N TYR A 183 0.16 5.11 24.27
CA TYR A 183 0.52 6.46 24.72
C TYR A 183 2.04 6.57 24.85
N ASP A 184 2.56 7.80 24.80
CA ASP A 184 3.98 8.11 25.05
C ASP A 184 4.42 7.67 26.46
N VAL A 185 3.58 7.96 27.45
CA VAL A 185 3.71 7.46 28.82
C VAL A 185 2.52 6.58 29.13
N ILE A 186 2.79 5.34 29.56
CA ILE A 186 1.74 4.36 29.80
C ILE A 186 0.93 4.76 31.04
N PRO A 187 -0.39 4.95 30.91
CA PRO A 187 -1.23 5.30 32.04
C PRO A 187 -1.44 4.09 32.94
N LYS A 188 -1.65 4.35 34.23
CA LYS A 188 -1.85 3.34 35.27
C LYS A 188 -2.88 2.26 34.91
N ASN A 189 -3.96 2.61 34.21
CA ASN A 189 -4.98 1.63 33.83
C ASN A 189 -4.46 0.57 32.84
N LEU A 190 -3.51 0.91 31.97
CA LEU A 190 -2.89 -0.08 31.06
C LEU A 190 -1.90 -0.96 31.81
N ILE A 191 -1.16 -0.41 32.78
CA ILE A 191 -0.31 -1.19 33.70
C ILE A 191 -1.15 -2.19 34.49
N ASP A 192 -2.27 -1.74 35.07
CA ASP A 192 -3.19 -2.60 35.83
C ASP A 192 -3.81 -3.70 34.93
N GLN A 193 -4.13 -3.39 33.67
CA GLN A 193 -4.66 -4.35 32.70
C GLN A 193 -3.63 -5.39 32.26
N GLU A 194 -2.38 -4.97 32.00
CA GLU A 194 -1.28 -5.89 31.70
C GLU A 194 -1.07 -6.88 32.84
N ALA A 195 -0.98 -6.37 34.08
CA ALA A 195 -0.81 -7.19 35.28
C ALA A 195 -1.98 -8.16 35.47
N PHE A 196 -3.21 -7.77 35.11
CA PHE A 196 -4.39 -8.64 35.15
C PHE A 196 -4.28 -9.78 34.13
N VAL A 197 -3.92 -9.49 32.87
CA VAL A 197 -3.78 -10.50 31.82
C VAL A 197 -2.65 -11.48 32.16
N ARG A 198 -1.52 -10.97 32.66
CA ARG A 198 -0.39 -11.79 33.11
C ARG A 198 -0.80 -12.79 34.18
N LYS A 199 -1.48 -12.33 35.24
CA LYS A 199 -2.02 -13.21 36.29
C LYS A 199 -3.01 -14.25 35.76
N SER A 200 -3.79 -13.90 34.74
CA SER A 200 -4.69 -14.83 34.06
C SER A 200 -3.92 -15.91 33.30
N MET A 201 -2.88 -15.53 32.56
CA MET A 201 -2.01 -16.48 31.84
C MET A 201 -1.29 -17.43 32.79
N ASP A 202 -0.81 -16.95 33.93
CA ASP A 202 -0.17 -17.80 34.94
C ASP A 202 -1.15 -18.83 35.52
N LYS A 203 -2.39 -18.42 35.79
CA LYS A 203 -3.43 -19.28 36.38
C LYS A 203 -4.01 -20.28 35.37
N HIS A 204 -4.07 -19.90 34.10
CA HIS A 204 -4.76 -20.63 33.04
C HIS A 204 -3.82 -20.97 31.88
N SER A 205 -2.56 -21.34 32.18
CA SER A 205 -1.49 -21.45 31.17
C SER A 205 -1.79 -22.40 30.00
N GLN A 206 -2.64 -23.41 30.22
CA GLN A 206 -3.06 -24.36 29.18
C GLN A 206 -3.99 -23.74 28.13
N ASP A 207 -4.64 -22.62 28.46
CA ASP A 207 -5.57 -21.91 27.57
C ASP A 207 -4.85 -20.89 26.67
N TYR A 208 -3.54 -20.66 26.87
CA TYR A 208 -2.75 -19.68 26.13
C TYR A 208 -1.64 -20.31 25.29
N PRO A 209 -1.23 -19.68 24.18
CA PRO A 209 -0.10 -20.15 23.37
C PRO A 209 1.21 -20.12 24.17
N SER A 210 1.93 -21.23 24.20
CA SER A 210 3.20 -21.35 24.93
C SER A 210 4.40 -20.66 24.26
N ASP A 211 4.23 -20.18 23.04
CA ASP A 211 5.27 -19.56 22.21
C ASP A 211 5.23 -18.02 22.23
N VAL A 212 4.40 -17.43 23.09
CA VAL A 212 4.36 -15.98 23.33
C VAL A 212 5.18 -15.66 24.59
N PRO A 213 6.25 -14.86 24.49
CA PRO A 213 7.03 -14.46 25.66
C PRO A 213 6.20 -13.63 26.64
N VAL A 214 6.31 -13.95 27.93
CA VAL A 214 5.75 -13.16 29.02
C VAL A 214 6.93 -12.49 29.72
N VAL A 215 7.43 -11.40 29.12
CA VAL A 215 8.51 -10.59 29.69
C VAL A 215 7.87 -9.38 30.36
N GLU A 216 8.31 -9.05 31.57
CA GLU A 216 7.95 -7.79 32.22
C GLU A 216 8.58 -6.64 31.45
N VAL A 217 7.79 -5.72 30.90
CA VAL A 217 8.35 -4.58 30.17
C VAL A 217 8.89 -3.51 31.14
N TRP A 218 8.61 -3.62 32.46
CA TRP A 218 8.66 -2.46 33.36
C TRP A 218 9.46 -2.65 34.66
N ASP A 219 10.29 -3.70 34.80
CA ASP A 219 11.18 -3.88 35.96
C ASP A 219 12.42 -2.93 35.96
N GLU A 220 12.58 -2.06 34.95
CA GLU A 220 13.73 -1.15 34.81
C GLU A 220 13.39 0.35 34.84
N VAL A 221 12.19 0.74 35.29
CA VAL A 221 11.82 2.17 35.43
C VAL A 221 11.70 2.56 36.90
N ASP A 222 12.85 2.62 37.58
CA ASP A 222 13.06 3.36 38.84
C ASP A 222 13.75 4.70 38.57
#